data_AF-A0A6L8A9I3-F1
#
_entry.id   AF-A0A6L8A9I3-F1
#
_cell.length_a   1.000
_cell.length_b   1.000
_cell.length_c   1.000
_cell.angle_alpha   90.00
_cell.angle_beta   90.00
_cell.angle_gamma   90.00
#
_symmetry.space_group_name_H-M   'P 1'
#
loop_
_entity.id
_entity.type
_entity.pdbx_description
1 polymer ?
#
loop_
_entity_poly.entity_id
_entity_poly.type
_entity_poly.pdbx_seq_one_letter_code
_entity_poly.pdbx_strand_id
1 'polypeptide(L)'
;MNGPTTSSKETTPKSLSIVNVFTWLAVGIVLGTAGFLLVHYSTRDGIQDDKGVVQVSEFEELIDSDRESSNSASTSSVTTLTDPTLDVNTLQRLSTVYSFVQSIPAQDIEKTLHRTIDNSWIQSLRVRDTLKTALLERLVLISPQTALEFALDQENANRSKLVKTVFTEWASIDLETSLEEIVNLAEPLRIVALKGIIEAQAELSLTQIREMELELNLEAIAVSHYIESLSTEYVADPKARWYELISFPEAETELGYGLAARIAQQWYRNEGIDVLQEIFNSEAGEDFQRNSINLILESIAREDPSRAFQYAQDIPQEGTFQMFPPTFRVVFVWAEIDPQAALEAVSSVEPSGMRDRLQNTAINSWASTNPRELLANLETIPKATLMTAVSRSFSNLAQSSPDEASDLVLQLEDPEMRSLAAESLVYPWARDSVNAALNWVLEYPKTEPIRGRLVEGVLSMMIDSDPKRAVQIASQQPISEGRSIGLEAELLAALAFRNVDTALELLPEAREGETRTAVTRSIGVSLVANGEPDRALSLAQQLPDNGKDSFYRSISYEWAKFDPPAVLAAIKDFPTEEIRSNVASELSRMHAQNFSDDELEELKHYIIEEENQIRDE
;
A
#
# COMPACT_ATOMS: atom_id res chain seq x y z
N MET A 1 -16.02 -17.09 63.99
CA MET A 1 -16.94 -17.00 65.14
C MET A 1 -17.22 -15.54 65.41
N ASN A 2 -18.52 -15.20 65.41
CA ASN A 2 -19.22 -14.12 66.12
C ASN A 2 -18.57 -12.73 66.24
N GLY A 3 -19.28 -11.73 65.69
CA GLY A 3 -18.96 -10.30 65.75
C GLY A 3 -19.17 -9.65 67.12
N PRO A 4 -19.24 -8.30 67.15
CA PRO A 4 -20.29 -7.69 67.96
C PRO A 4 -20.93 -6.44 67.35
N THR A 5 -22.01 -6.07 68.04
CA THR A 5 -23.13 -5.15 67.83
C THR A 5 -22.85 -3.66 68.08
N THR A 6 -23.36 -2.82 67.16
CA THR A 6 -24.18 -1.58 67.28
C THR A 6 -23.86 -0.39 68.22
N SER A 7 -23.96 0.81 67.59
CA SER A 7 -24.53 2.11 68.06
C SER A 7 -23.65 2.99 68.97
N SER A 8 -23.52 4.33 68.84
CA SER A 8 -23.90 5.37 67.86
C SER A 8 -23.22 6.69 68.32
N LYS A 9 -22.76 7.53 67.38
CA LYS A 9 -22.97 9.00 67.32
C LYS A 9 -22.07 9.66 66.27
N GLU A 10 -22.69 10.60 65.57
CA GLU A 10 -22.31 11.25 64.31
C GLU A 10 -21.16 12.25 64.42
N THR A 11 -20.40 12.42 63.32
CA THR A 11 -20.35 13.67 62.50
C THR A 11 -19.53 13.43 61.21
N THR A 12 -20.24 13.43 60.08
CA THR A 12 -19.86 13.79 58.68
C THR A 12 -18.44 13.57 58.12
N PRO A 13 -18.35 12.83 56.99
CA PRO A 13 -17.67 13.37 55.81
C PRO A 13 -18.48 13.24 54.51
N LYS A 14 -18.10 14.10 53.55
CA LYS A 14 -18.69 14.35 52.23
C LYS A 14 -18.91 13.06 51.42
N SER A 15 -20.12 12.96 50.88
CA SER A 15 -20.64 11.84 50.10
C SER A 15 -19.87 11.62 48.80
N LEU A 16 -19.32 10.42 48.67
CA LEU A 16 -19.14 9.73 47.40
C LEU A 16 -20.48 9.59 46.66
N SER A 17 -20.41 9.74 45.36
CA SER A 17 -21.45 9.51 44.36
C SER A 17 -21.98 8.06 44.40
N ILE A 18 -23.27 7.91 44.68
CA ILE A 18 -23.98 6.63 44.59
C ILE A 18 -24.55 6.46 43.18
N VAL A 19 -24.29 5.26 42.69
CA VAL A 19 -24.72 4.61 41.46
C VAL A 19 -26.22 4.26 41.51
N ASN A 20 -26.88 4.44 40.36
CA ASN A 20 -28.11 3.82 39.85
C ASN A 20 -29.46 4.07 40.54
N VAL A 21 -30.41 4.60 39.75
CA VAL A 21 -31.54 3.87 39.12
C VAL A 21 -32.56 4.93 38.69
N PHE A 22 -32.77 5.13 37.39
CA PHE A 22 -34.10 5.02 36.78
C PHE A 22 -33.98 4.92 35.25
N THR A 23 -34.54 3.82 34.79
CA THR A 23 -34.64 3.24 33.46
C THR A 23 -35.55 4.04 32.55
N TRP A 24 -35.35 3.86 31.25
CA TRP A 24 -36.29 4.09 30.14
C TRP A 24 -37.78 4.12 30.50
N LEU A 25 -38.48 5.16 30.05
CA LEU A 25 -39.92 5.12 29.75
C LEU A 25 -40.28 6.13 28.66
N ALA A 26 -40.40 5.59 27.45
CA ALA A 26 -41.36 5.87 26.37
C ALA A 26 -41.59 7.30 25.86
N VAL A 27 -41.25 7.48 24.57
CA VAL A 27 -42.17 7.82 23.46
C VAL A 27 -43.47 8.50 23.90
N GLY A 28 -43.59 9.80 23.55
CA GLY A 28 -44.90 10.44 23.53
C GLY A 28 -44.94 11.94 23.83
N ILE A 29 -44.14 12.78 23.17
CA ILE A 29 -44.57 14.17 22.87
C ILE A 29 -44.15 14.49 21.42
N VAL A 30 -44.99 14.04 20.49
CA VAL A 30 -45.14 14.64 19.17
C VAL A 30 -45.83 16.00 19.39
N LEU A 31 -45.25 17.06 18.81
CA LEU A 31 -45.76 18.43 18.67
C LEU A 31 -45.83 19.30 19.95
N GLY A 32 -44.84 20.18 20.09
CA GLY A 32 -44.97 21.45 20.83
C GLY A 32 -43.92 21.65 21.93
N THR A 33 -42.75 22.20 21.57
CA THR A 33 -41.82 22.97 22.45
C THR A 33 -40.51 23.35 21.72
N ALA A 34 -40.59 23.86 20.49
CA ALA A 34 -39.42 24.46 19.80
C ALA A 34 -39.13 25.89 20.31
N GLY A 35 -39.24 26.11 21.61
CA GLY A 35 -38.93 27.38 22.24
C GLY A 35 -38.62 27.12 23.70
N PHE A 36 -37.33 27.04 24.04
CA PHE A 36 -36.69 27.35 25.32
C PHE A 36 -35.43 26.50 25.48
N LEU A 37 -34.26 27.09 25.18
CA LEU A 37 -32.99 26.80 25.83
C LEU A 37 -32.04 28.00 25.61
N LEU A 38 -32.44 29.16 26.13
CA LEU A 38 -31.48 30.22 26.49
C LEU A 38 -30.90 29.85 27.86
N VAL A 39 -29.80 29.10 27.88
CA VAL A 39 -29.01 28.91 29.09
C VAL A 39 -28.19 30.18 29.29
N HIS A 40 -28.63 31.01 30.24
CA HIS A 40 -27.79 32.01 30.87
C HIS A 40 -26.59 31.32 31.53
N TYR A 41 -25.41 31.42 30.93
CA TYR A 41 -24.15 31.28 31.66
C TYR A 41 -23.40 32.61 31.61
N SER A 42 -23.37 33.29 32.76
CA SER A 42 -22.55 34.47 32.98
C SER A 42 -21.08 34.09 32.89
N THR A 43 -20.36 34.71 31.97
CA THR A 43 -18.89 34.65 31.89
C THR A 43 -18.28 35.27 33.14
N ARG A 44 -17.63 34.44 33.97
CA ARG A 44 -16.61 34.91 34.90
C ARG A 44 -15.42 33.97 34.81
N ASP A 45 -14.45 34.44 34.03
CA ASP A 45 -13.02 34.12 33.97
C ASP A 45 -12.57 33.92 32.52
N GLY A 46 -11.59 34.74 32.15
CA GLY A 46 -11.38 35.19 30.79
C GLY A 46 -10.34 34.41 30.02
N ILE A 47 -10.40 34.60 28.71
CA ILE A 47 -9.24 34.52 27.82
C ILE A 47 -9.38 35.72 26.86
N GLN A 48 -8.46 36.67 27.00
CA GLN A 48 -8.21 37.69 25.99
C GLN A 48 -7.61 36.98 24.78
N ASP A 49 -8.23 37.15 23.61
CA ASP A 49 -7.45 37.16 22.38
C ASP A 49 -8.01 38.19 21.40
N ASP A 50 -7.06 38.80 20.70
CA ASP A 50 -7.14 40.11 20.07
C ASP A 50 -7.62 39.97 18.62
N LYS A 51 -8.77 40.60 18.30
CA LYS A 51 -9.21 41.15 16.98
C LYS A 51 -10.71 40.94 16.70
N GLY A 52 -11.44 42.05 16.67
CA GLY A 52 -12.66 42.21 15.88
C GLY A 52 -13.98 41.91 16.58
N VAL A 53 -14.36 42.75 17.55
CA VAL A 53 -15.73 42.77 18.11
C VAL A 53 -16.67 43.41 17.08
N VAL A 54 -17.54 42.60 16.47
CA VAL A 54 -18.81 43.10 15.93
C VAL A 54 -19.75 43.20 17.13
N GLN A 55 -20.21 44.41 17.46
CA GLN A 55 -21.10 44.64 18.59
C GLN A 55 -22.48 44.03 18.31
N VAL A 56 -22.92 43.13 19.19
CA VAL A 56 -24.23 42.47 19.19
C VAL A 56 -25.40 43.46 19.28
N SER A 57 -25.14 44.73 19.63
CA SER A 57 -26.15 45.76 19.82
C SER A 57 -26.80 46.31 18.54
N GLU A 58 -26.27 46.04 17.34
CA GLU A 58 -26.94 46.46 16.09
C GLU A 58 -28.00 45.46 15.58
N PHE A 59 -28.12 44.27 16.18
CA PHE A 59 -29.06 43.23 15.74
C PHE A 59 -30.28 43.05 16.65
N GLU A 60 -30.30 43.65 17.85
CA GLU A 60 -31.41 43.51 18.81
C GLU A 60 -32.64 44.36 18.45
N GLU A 61 -32.50 45.42 17.64
CA GLU A 61 -33.59 46.34 17.32
C GLU A 61 -34.57 45.82 16.24
N LEU A 62 -34.23 44.70 15.57
CA LEU A 62 -35.05 44.09 14.51
C LEU A 62 -35.88 42.88 15.00
N ILE A 63 -35.65 42.40 16.22
CA ILE A 63 -36.22 41.15 16.75
C ILE A 63 -37.58 41.37 17.45
N ASP A 64 -37.98 42.61 17.73
CA ASP A 64 -39.09 42.87 18.64
C ASP A 64 -40.47 43.13 17.97
N SER A 65 -40.61 42.99 16.64
CA SER A 65 -41.88 43.36 15.97
C SER A 65 -42.70 42.27 15.29
N ASP A 66 -42.30 40.99 15.28
CA ASP A 66 -43.19 39.92 14.78
C ASP A 66 -42.92 38.57 15.46
N ARG A 67 -43.41 38.46 16.70
CA ARG A 67 -43.51 37.20 17.44
C ARG A 67 -44.92 36.63 17.26
N GLU A 68 -45.23 36.01 16.14
CA GLU A 68 -46.34 35.04 16.01
C GLU A 68 -46.37 34.40 14.62
N SER A 69 -45.45 33.46 14.34
CA SER A 69 -45.67 32.25 13.53
C SER A 69 -44.35 31.68 12.99
N SER A 70 -43.86 30.56 13.53
CA SER A 70 -43.17 29.51 12.75
C SER A 70 -42.66 28.39 13.66
N ASN A 71 -43.40 27.29 13.75
CA ASN A 71 -42.85 25.99 14.12
C ASN A 71 -42.55 25.25 12.80
N SER A 72 -41.31 25.36 12.29
CA SER A 72 -40.79 24.48 11.23
C SER A 72 -39.26 24.60 11.21
N ALA A 73 -38.59 23.87 12.09
CA ALA A 73 -37.14 23.65 11.95
C ALA A 73 -36.93 22.44 11.02
N SER A 74 -36.11 22.60 9.99
CA SER A 74 -35.62 21.54 9.09
C SER A 74 -34.82 20.48 9.85
N THR A 75 -34.91 19.23 9.43
CA THR A 75 -34.24 18.07 10.04
C THR A 75 -32.70 18.15 9.97
N SER A 76 -32.13 18.69 8.90
CA SER A 76 -30.68 18.86 8.72
C SER A 76 -30.03 19.92 9.61
N SER A 77 -30.74 21.03 9.84
CA SER A 77 -30.28 22.10 10.71
C SER A 77 -30.26 21.63 12.17
N VAL A 78 -31.18 20.71 12.52
CA VAL A 78 -31.22 20.07 13.84
C VAL A 78 -30.07 19.07 14.01
N THR A 79 -29.80 18.19 13.04
CA THR A 79 -28.68 17.23 13.12
C THR A 79 -27.33 17.92 13.23
N THR A 80 -27.10 18.97 12.42
CA THR A 80 -25.85 19.77 12.45
C THR A 80 -25.62 20.48 13.78
N LEU A 81 -26.70 20.94 14.44
CA LEU A 81 -26.62 21.61 15.75
C LEU A 81 -26.48 20.63 16.92
N THR A 82 -26.60 19.32 16.68
CA THR A 82 -26.50 18.26 17.70
C THR A 82 -25.24 17.40 17.60
N ASP A 83 -24.31 17.71 16.70
CA ASP A 83 -23.04 16.99 16.56
C ASP A 83 -22.17 17.18 17.82
N PRO A 84 -21.88 16.10 18.58
CA PRO A 84 -21.13 16.18 19.83
C PRO A 84 -19.63 16.46 19.64
N THR A 85 -19.13 16.42 18.40
CA THR A 85 -17.72 16.66 18.07
C THR A 85 -17.41 18.13 17.80
N LEU A 86 -18.44 18.98 17.65
CA LEU A 86 -18.27 20.41 17.38
C LEU A 86 -17.91 21.19 18.63
N ASP A 87 -16.97 22.12 18.50
CA ASP A 87 -16.61 23.03 19.57
C ASP A 87 -17.72 24.07 19.83
N VAL A 88 -17.76 24.57 21.06
CA VAL A 88 -18.79 25.51 21.56
C VAL A 88 -18.90 26.78 20.71
N ASN A 89 -17.79 27.31 20.18
CA ASN A 89 -17.81 28.51 19.36
C ASN A 89 -18.41 28.24 17.97
N THR A 90 -18.18 27.06 17.42
CA THR A 90 -18.80 26.63 16.15
C THR A 90 -20.31 26.47 16.32
N LEU A 91 -20.77 25.82 17.40
CA LEU A 91 -22.20 25.68 17.70
C LEU A 91 -22.91 27.03 17.84
N GLN A 92 -22.30 27.97 18.58
CA GLN A 92 -22.87 29.31 18.78
C GLN A 92 -22.96 30.12 17.48
N ARG A 93 -22.00 29.96 16.55
CA ARG A 93 -22.05 30.61 15.23
C ARG A 93 -23.17 30.04 14.38
N LEU A 94 -23.29 28.72 14.34
CA LEU A 94 -24.36 28.04 13.60
C LEU A 94 -25.74 28.45 14.14
N SER A 95 -25.94 28.41 15.46
CA SER A 95 -27.22 28.78 16.06
C SER A 95 -27.62 30.23 15.75
N THR A 96 -26.65 31.14 15.71
CA THR A 96 -26.89 32.55 15.37
C THR A 96 -27.34 32.72 13.92
N VAL A 97 -26.67 32.05 12.97
CA VAL A 97 -27.03 32.09 11.55
C VAL A 97 -28.42 31.51 11.33
N TYR A 98 -28.72 30.34 11.92
CA TYR A 98 -30.02 29.70 11.77
C TYR A 98 -31.15 30.51 12.40
N SER A 99 -30.93 31.13 13.57
CA SER A 99 -31.92 32.02 14.20
C SER A 99 -32.19 33.26 13.36
N PHE A 100 -31.14 33.86 12.79
CA PHE A 100 -31.29 34.99 11.86
C PHE A 100 -32.08 34.56 10.62
N VAL A 101 -31.72 33.43 10.00
CA VAL A 101 -32.45 32.93 8.84
C VAL A 101 -33.91 32.72 9.16
N GLN A 102 -34.26 32.15 10.32
CA GLN A 102 -35.64 31.95 10.78
C GLN A 102 -36.42 33.25 11.00
N SER A 103 -35.75 34.36 11.34
CA SER A 103 -36.39 35.67 11.52
C SER A 103 -36.79 36.35 10.21
N ILE A 104 -36.24 35.94 9.06
CA ILE A 104 -36.55 36.54 7.76
C ILE A 104 -37.97 36.11 7.32
N PRO A 105 -38.83 37.03 6.86
CA PRO A 105 -40.14 36.66 6.32
C PRO A 105 -40.02 35.74 5.09
N ALA A 106 -40.95 34.78 4.95
CA ALA A 106 -40.88 33.77 3.88
C ALA A 106 -40.76 34.36 2.47
N GLN A 107 -41.50 35.44 2.19
CA GLN A 107 -41.45 36.15 0.90
C GLN A 107 -40.11 36.84 0.60
N ASP A 108 -39.26 37.04 1.62
CA ASP A 108 -37.97 37.74 1.50
C ASP A 108 -36.77 36.78 1.49
N ILE A 109 -36.99 35.46 1.65
CA ILE A 109 -35.92 34.45 1.71
C ILE A 109 -35.13 34.38 0.40
N GLU A 110 -35.81 34.21 -0.74
CA GLU A 110 -35.18 34.13 -2.06
C GLU A 110 -34.35 35.40 -2.36
N LYS A 111 -34.94 36.57 -2.11
CA LYS A 111 -34.28 37.87 -2.27
C LYS A 111 -33.04 38.01 -1.38
N THR A 112 -33.10 37.50 -0.16
CA THR A 112 -31.98 37.55 0.79
C THR A 112 -30.87 36.56 0.40
N LEU A 113 -31.25 35.40 -0.14
CA LEU A 113 -30.33 34.41 -0.69
C LEU A 113 -29.55 34.98 -1.89
N HIS A 114 -30.21 35.64 -2.84
CA HIS A 114 -29.53 36.33 -3.96
C HIS A 114 -28.57 37.43 -3.47
N ARG A 115 -28.99 38.25 -2.50
CA ARG A 115 -28.14 39.28 -1.89
C ARG A 115 -26.91 38.73 -1.18
N THR A 116 -26.92 37.45 -0.79
CA THR A 116 -25.78 36.79 -0.14
C THR A 116 -24.72 36.37 -1.15
N ILE A 117 -25.08 36.19 -2.43
CA ILE A 117 -24.14 35.93 -3.53
C ILE A 117 -23.39 37.20 -3.93
N ASP A 118 -24.11 38.30 -4.13
CA ASP A 118 -23.59 39.48 -4.82
C ASP A 118 -22.56 40.31 -4.04
N ASN A 119 -22.30 39.98 -2.77
CA ASN A 119 -22.11 41.04 -1.80
C ASN A 119 -21.02 40.73 -0.74
N SER A 120 -20.08 41.67 -0.63
CA SER A 120 -18.84 41.63 0.14
C SER A 120 -18.99 42.00 1.63
N TRP A 121 -20.22 42.24 2.10
CA TRP A 121 -20.51 42.70 3.47
C TRP A 121 -20.30 41.63 4.54
N ILE A 122 -20.37 40.34 4.17
CA ILE A 122 -19.91 39.24 5.03
C ILE A 122 -18.46 38.96 4.68
N GLN A 123 -17.52 39.48 5.49
CA GLN A 123 -16.08 39.30 5.26
C GLN A 123 -15.63 37.84 5.44
N SER A 124 -16.33 37.07 6.29
CA SER A 124 -16.02 35.66 6.51
C SER A 124 -16.67 34.78 5.45
N LEU A 125 -15.84 34.17 4.60
CA LEU A 125 -16.29 33.17 3.61
C LEU A 125 -17.07 32.03 4.27
N ARG A 126 -16.59 31.55 5.44
CA ARG A 126 -17.25 30.47 6.18
C ARG A 126 -18.66 30.84 6.64
N VAL A 127 -18.86 32.05 7.14
CA VAL A 127 -20.19 32.53 7.57
C VAL A 127 -21.10 32.74 6.35
N ARG A 128 -20.55 33.23 5.24
CA ARG A 128 -21.31 33.41 4.00
C ARG A 128 -21.80 32.08 3.45
N ASP A 129 -20.95 31.06 3.47
CA ASP A 129 -21.31 29.71 3.03
C ASP A 129 -22.39 29.09 3.92
N THR A 130 -22.23 29.19 5.24
CA THR A 130 -23.25 28.71 6.20
C THR A 130 -24.58 29.44 6.02
N LEU A 131 -24.56 30.77 5.86
CA LEU A 131 -25.78 31.55 5.65
C LEU A 131 -26.46 31.19 4.32
N LYS A 132 -25.67 30.99 3.24
CA LYS A 132 -26.18 30.56 1.94
C LYS A 132 -26.87 29.21 2.03
N THR A 133 -26.24 28.24 2.72
CA THR A 133 -26.83 26.91 2.95
C THR A 133 -28.11 27.01 3.77
N ALA A 134 -28.13 27.72 4.90
CA ALA A 134 -29.31 27.86 5.75
C ALA A 134 -30.49 28.58 5.05
N LEU A 135 -30.20 29.63 4.26
CA LEU A 135 -31.21 30.31 3.44
C LEU A 135 -31.78 29.40 2.35
N LEU A 136 -30.93 28.58 1.74
CA LEU A 136 -31.34 27.62 0.72
C LEU A 136 -32.20 26.50 1.33
N GLU A 137 -31.81 25.93 2.47
CA GLU A 137 -32.60 24.94 3.22
C GLU A 137 -33.99 25.49 3.54
N ARG A 138 -34.07 26.74 4.01
CA ARG A 138 -35.35 27.39 4.27
C ARG A 138 -36.16 27.67 3.00
N LEU A 139 -35.49 27.98 1.89
CA LEU A 139 -36.16 28.17 0.60
C LEU A 139 -36.75 26.85 0.09
N VAL A 140 -36.09 25.71 0.30
CA VAL A 140 -36.64 24.39 -0.06
C VAL A 140 -37.95 24.13 0.67
N LEU A 141 -38.05 24.47 1.96
CA LEU A 141 -39.30 24.35 2.73
C LEU A 141 -40.45 25.21 2.18
N ILE A 142 -40.14 26.29 1.46
CA ILE A 142 -41.13 27.23 0.90
C ILE A 142 -41.48 26.86 -0.54
N SER A 143 -40.46 26.64 -1.37
CA SER A 143 -40.56 26.33 -2.80
C SER A 143 -39.31 25.55 -3.24
N PRO A 144 -39.36 24.20 -3.23
CA PRO A 144 -38.24 23.36 -3.65
C PRO A 144 -37.78 23.65 -5.09
N GLN A 145 -38.73 23.92 -5.99
CA GLN A 145 -38.43 24.24 -7.39
C GLN A 145 -37.62 25.54 -7.51
N THR A 146 -38.01 26.58 -6.78
CA THR A 146 -37.28 27.85 -6.79
C THR A 146 -35.88 27.70 -6.18
N ALA A 147 -35.74 26.87 -5.16
CA ALA A 147 -34.43 26.52 -4.60
C ALA A 147 -33.55 25.76 -5.59
N LEU A 148 -34.14 24.84 -6.36
CA LEU A 148 -33.44 24.11 -7.42
C LEU A 148 -33.00 25.02 -8.56
N GLU A 149 -33.89 25.87 -9.07
CA GLU A 149 -33.57 26.87 -10.10
C GLU A 149 -32.41 27.76 -9.67
N PHE A 150 -32.46 28.25 -8.42
CA PHE A 150 -31.37 29.02 -7.83
C PHE A 150 -30.06 28.24 -7.82
N ALA A 151 -30.08 26.97 -7.39
CA ALA A 151 -28.88 26.13 -7.32
C ALA A 151 -28.26 25.87 -8.71
N LEU A 152 -29.10 25.67 -9.73
CA LEU A 152 -28.69 25.42 -11.12
C LEU A 152 -28.06 26.65 -11.79
N ASP A 153 -28.49 27.86 -11.42
CA ASP A 153 -27.95 29.13 -11.92
C ASP A 153 -26.52 29.42 -11.40
N GLN A 154 -26.06 28.71 -10.36
CA GLN A 154 -24.75 28.92 -9.78
C GLN A 154 -23.59 28.38 -10.64
N GLU A 155 -22.39 28.93 -10.43
CA GLU A 155 -21.15 28.43 -11.02
C GLU A 155 -20.87 26.96 -10.63
N ASN A 156 -20.22 26.22 -11.53
CA ASN A 156 -19.98 24.77 -11.39
C ASN A 156 -19.37 24.36 -10.03
N ALA A 157 -18.45 25.15 -9.47
CA ALA A 157 -17.80 24.84 -8.18
C ALA A 157 -18.79 24.80 -6.99
N ASN A 158 -19.89 25.56 -7.07
CA ASN A 158 -20.90 25.64 -6.01
C ASN A 158 -22.20 24.91 -6.38
N ARG A 159 -22.49 24.73 -7.67
CA ARG A 159 -23.72 24.11 -8.18
C ARG A 159 -23.96 22.73 -7.58
N SER A 160 -22.99 21.82 -7.66
CA SER A 160 -23.16 20.45 -7.15
C SER A 160 -23.48 20.43 -5.66
N LYS A 161 -22.75 21.22 -4.84
CA LYS A 161 -23.00 21.30 -3.39
C LYS A 161 -24.42 21.76 -3.08
N LEU A 162 -24.92 22.76 -3.79
CA LEU A 162 -26.24 23.34 -3.55
C LEU A 162 -27.36 22.44 -4.08
N VAL A 163 -27.17 21.80 -5.23
CA VAL A 163 -28.08 20.76 -5.74
C VAL A 163 -28.21 19.63 -4.72
N LYS A 164 -27.08 19.14 -4.16
CA LYS A 164 -27.11 18.13 -3.10
C LYS A 164 -27.96 18.60 -1.91
N THR A 165 -27.70 19.81 -1.38
CA THR A 165 -28.48 20.39 -0.27
C THR A 165 -29.97 20.48 -0.59
N VAL A 166 -30.34 20.92 -1.80
CA VAL A 166 -31.74 21.01 -2.22
C VAL A 166 -32.42 19.64 -2.18
N PHE A 167 -31.78 18.61 -2.75
CA PHE A 167 -32.38 17.28 -2.81
C PHE A 167 -32.36 16.54 -1.46
N THR A 168 -31.39 16.82 -0.57
CA THR A 168 -31.42 16.34 0.82
C THR A 168 -32.62 16.90 1.58
N GLU A 169 -32.84 18.22 1.53
CA GLU A 169 -33.98 18.83 2.21
C GLU A 169 -35.31 18.46 1.56
N TRP A 170 -35.37 18.45 0.22
CA TRP A 170 -36.59 18.13 -0.51
C TRP A 170 -37.01 16.69 -0.22
N ALA A 171 -36.11 15.72 -0.33
CA ALA A 171 -36.44 14.33 -0.02
C ALA A 171 -36.85 14.10 1.43
N SER A 172 -36.39 14.93 2.38
CA SER A 172 -36.84 14.87 3.78
C SER A 172 -38.30 15.32 3.96
N ILE A 173 -38.81 16.15 3.05
CA ILE A 173 -40.17 16.69 3.06
C ILE A 173 -41.10 15.79 2.22
N ASP A 174 -40.68 15.51 0.98
CA ASP A 174 -41.43 14.77 -0.01
C ASP A 174 -40.46 14.03 -0.96
N LEU A 175 -40.26 12.74 -0.66
CA LEU A 175 -39.41 11.86 -1.45
C LEU A 175 -39.93 11.68 -2.87
N GLU A 176 -41.25 11.55 -3.05
CA GLU A 176 -41.86 11.21 -4.34
C GLU A 176 -41.61 12.31 -5.37
N THR A 177 -41.96 13.57 -5.05
CA THR A 177 -41.70 14.68 -5.99
C THR A 177 -40.21 14.96 -6.19
N SER A 178 -39.36 14.72 -5.18
CA SER A 178 -37.91 14.85 -5.37
C SER A 178 -37.37 13.85 -6.40
N LEU A 179 -37.94 12.65 -6.46
CA LEU A 179 -37.56 11.61 -7.42
C LEU A 179 -38.15 11.83 -8.81
N GLU A 180 -39.29 12.50 -8.92
CA GLU A 180 -39.79 12.94 -10.22
C GLU A 180 -38.89 14.02 -10.83
N GLU A 181 -38.43 14.96 -10.01
CA GLU A 181 -37.68 16.12 -10.50
C GLU A 181 -36.22 15.80 -10.84
N ILE A 182 -35.60 14.86 -10.12
CA ILE A 182 -34.20 14.48 -10.36
C ILE A 182 -33.96 14.00 -11.80
N VAL A 183 -34.95 13.38 -12.46
CA VAL A 183 -34.87 12.90 -13.85
C VAL A 183 -34.56 14.05 -14.82
N ASN A 184 -35.00 15.28 -14.50
CA ASN A 184 -34.85 16.46 -15.34
C ASN A 184 -33.43 17.06 -15.30
N LEU A 185 -32.56 16.59 -14.41
CA LEU A 185 -31.19 17.09 -14.29
C LEU A 185 -30.24 16.47 -15.32
N ALA A 186 -29.17 17.20 -15.62
CA ALA A 186 -28.01 16.63 -16.32
C ALA A 186 -27.36 15.52 -15.49
N GLU A 187 -26.81 14.50 -16.14
CA GLU A 187 -26.30 13.29 -15.48
C GLU A 187 -25.34 13.54 -14.29
N PRO A 188 -24.34 14.45 -14.37
CA PRO A 188 -23.48 14.74 -13.21
C PRO A 188 -24.23 15.29 -12.00
N LEU A 189 -25.36 15.96 -12.22
CA LEU A 189 -26.19 16.53 -11.16
C LEU A 189 -27.26 15.53 -10.67
N ARG A 190 -27.73 14.60 -11.52
CA ARG A 190 -28.56 13.46 -11.08
C ARG A 190 -27.83 12.65 -10.02
N ILE A 191 -26.55 12.38 -10.26
CA ILE A 191 -25.68 11.66 -9.32
C ILE A 191 -25.63 12.38 -7.96
N VAL A 192 -25.39 13.69 -8.00
CA VAL A 192 -25.23 14.52 -6.80
C VAL A 192 -26.54 14.69 -6.04
N ALA A 193 -27.65 14.84 -6.76
CA ALA A 193 -28.99 14.90 -6.19
C ALA A 193 -29.36 13.57 -5.52
N LEU A 194 -29.12 12.44 -6.19
CA LEU A 194 -29.42 11.11 -5.65
C LEU A 194 -28.66 10.85 -4.34
N LYS A 195 -27.39 11.25 -4.26
CA LYS A 195 -26.62 11.21 -3.00
C LYS A 195 -27.31 11.97 -1.87
N GLY A 196 -27.83 13.17 -2.16
CA GLY A 196 -28.58 13.95 -1.20
C GLY A 196 -29.87 13.26 -0.73
N ILE A 197 -30.60 12.62 -1.64
CA ILE A 197 -31.81 11.85 -1.33
C ILE A 197 -31.49 10.66 -0.43
N ILE A 198 -30.43 9.89 -0.74
CA ILE A 198 -30.00 8.74 0.05
C ILE A 198 -29.61 9.18 1.47
N GLU A 199 -28.91 10.31 1.62
CA GLU A 199 -28.56 10.87 2.93
C GLU A 199 -29.79 11.27 3.75
N ALA A 200 -30.82 11.82 3.11
CA ALA A 200 -32.08 12.18 3.77
C ALA A 200 -32.90 10.95 4.21
N GLN A 201 -32.71 9.82 3.53
CA GLN A 201 -33.53 8.63 3.67
C GLN A 201 -32.67 7.44 4.12
N ALA A 202 -32.13 7.54 5.34
CA ALA A 202 -31.24 6.53 5.93
C ALA A 202 -31.85 5.11 6.02
N GLU A 203 -33.18 4.98 5.91
CA GLU A 203 -33.91 3.70 5.92
C GLU A 203 -34.01 3.02 4.55
N LEU A 204 -33.56 3.68 3.46
CA LEU A 204 -33.54 3.05 2.14
C LEU A 204 -32.62 1.82 2.16
N SER A 205 -33.13 0.72 1.62
CA SER A 205 -32.33 -0.46 1.33
C SER A 205 -31.50 -0.26 0.05
N LEU A 206 -30.39 -0.98 -0.03
CA LEU A 206 -29.54 -1.08 -1.22
C LEU A 206 -30.34 -1.46 -2.46
N THR A 207 -31.31 -2.36 -2.32
CA THR A 207 -32.18 -2.78 -3.43
C THR A 207 -32.98 -1.59 -3.97
N GLN A 208 -33.60 -0.81 -3.08
CA GLN A 208 -34.36 0.37 -3.49
C GLN A 208 -33.48 1.42 -4.17
N ILE A 209 -32.27 1.63 -3.65
CA ILE A 209 -31.32 2.58 -4.23
C ILE A 209 -30.86 2.11 -5.61
N ARG A 210 -30.64 0.80 -5.77
CA ARG A 210 -30.28 0.22 -7.06
C ARG A 210 -31.39 0.36 -8.10
N GLU A 211 -32.65 0.19 -7.69
CA GLU A 211 -33.82 0.42 -8.55
C GLU A 211 -33.88 1.89 -9.01
N MET A 212 -33.70 2.83 -8.08
CA MET A 212 -33.68 4.27 -8.39
C MET A 212 -32.58 4.62 -9.40
N GLU A 213 -31.39 4.05 -9.29
CA GLU A 213 -30.30 4.32 -10.23
C GLU A 213 -30.54 3.78 -11.64
N LEU A 214 -31.15 2.59 -11.73
CA LEU A 214 -31.57 2.01 -13.00
C LEU A 214 -32.62 2.90 -13.68
N GLU A 215 -33.58 3.42 -12.91
CA GLU A 215 -34.58 4.37 -13.41
C GLU A 215 -33.96 5.69 -13.87
N LEU A 216 -32.91 6.16 -13.19
CA LEU A 216 -32.18 7.39 -13.52
C LEU A 216 -31.11 7.24 -14.61
N ASN A 217 -30.98 6.03 -15.17
CA ASN A 217 -30.00 5.67 -16.21
C ASN A 217 -28.58 6.14 -15.82
N LEU A 218 -28.18 5.87 -14.58
CA LEU A 218 -26.84 6.15 -14.08
C LEU A 218 -25.99 4.88 -14.27
N GLU A 219 -24.94 4.95 -15.11
CA GLU A 219 -24.05 3.81 -15.38
C GLU A 219 -23.29 3.38 -14.11
N ALA A 220 -23.86 2.44 -13.33
CA ALA A 220 -23.21 1.67 -12.27
C ALA A 220 -22.15 2.42 -11.41
N ILE A 221 -22.44 3.67 -11.03
CA ILE A 221 -21.75 4.40 -9.95
C ILE A 221 -22.25 3.91 -8.55
N ALA A 222 -23.21 2.99 -8.59
CA ALA A 222 -24.08 2.44 -7.55
C ALA A 222 -23.47 2.17 -6.19
N VAL A 223 -22.43 1.36 -6.20
CA VAL A 223 -21.90 0.82 -4.97
C VAL A 223 -21.00 1.85 -4.31
N SER A 224 -20.26 2.64 -5.09
CA SER A 224 -19.37 3.70 -4.64
C SER A 224 -20.10 4.80 -3.83
N HIS A 225 -21.27 5.25 -4.28
CA HIS A 225 -21.98 6.38 -3.65
C HIS A 225 -22.88 5.97 -2.49
N TYR A 226 -23.48 4.78 -2.56
CA TYR A 226 -24.14 4.18 -1.40
C TYR A 226 -23.12 3.86 -0.28
N ILE A 227 -21.95 3.35 -0.64
CA ILE A 227 -20.83 3.18 0.29
C ILE A 227 -20.41 4.52 0.89
N GLU A 228 -20.37 5.60 0.11
CA GLU A 228 -19.98 6.93 0.57
C GLU A 228 -21.02 7.58 1.51
N SER A 229 -22.32 7.37 1.30
CA SER A 229 -23.39 7.87 2.20
C SER A 229 -23.46 7.11 3.52
N LEU A 230 -23.22 5.79 3.51
CA LEU A 230 -23.03 4.99 4.74
C LEU A 230 -21.76 5.38 5.51
N SER A 231 -20.87 6.15 4.87
CA SER A 231 -19.58 6.52 5.42
C SER A 231 -19.63 7.76 6.32
N THR A 232 -20.75 8.50 6.32
CA THR A 232 -20.89 9.83 6.93
C THR A 232 -21.71 9.88 8.23
N GLU A 233 -22.42 8.82 8.63
CA GLU A 233 -23.25 8.87 9.84
C GLU A 233 -23.29 7.50 10.57
N TYR A 234 -23.54 7.54 11.88
CA TYR A 234 -23.64 6.39 12.78
C TYR A 234 -24.43 5.22 12.16
N VAL A 235 -23.79 4.06 11.98
CA VAL A 235 -24.47 2.85 11.48
C VAL A 235 -25.36 2.30 12.59
N ALA A 236 -26.66 2.59 12.52
CA ALA A 236 -27.63 2.25 13.57
C ALA A 236 -27.72 0.74 13.84
N ASP A 237 -27.61 -0.09 12.79
CA ASP A 237 -27.57 -1.55 12.87
C ASP A 237 -26.44 -2.12 12.00
N PRO A 238 -25.21 -2.22 12.53
CA PRO A 238 -24.05 -2.70 11.78
C PRO A 238 -24.20 -4.14 11.26
N LYS A 239 -24.91 -4.98 12.02
CA LYS A 239 -25.16 -6.38 11.63
C LYS A 239 -26.05 -6.46 10.41
N ALA A 240 -27.20 -5.77 10.42
CA ALA A 240 -28.08 -5.73 9.26
C ALA A 240 -27.35 -5.19 8.03
N ARG A 241 -26.54 -4.13 8.19
CA ARG A 241 -25.77 -3.55 7.09
C ARG A 241 -24.65 -4.46 6.57
N TRP A 242 -24.05 -5.28 7.43
CA TRP A 242 -23.09 -6.29 6.98
C TRP A 242 -23.75 -7.31 6.04
N TYR A 243 -24.89 -7.89 6.46
CA TYR A 243 -25.61 -8.87 5.65
C TYR A 243 -26.21 -8.27 4.37
N GLU A 244 -26.62 -7.00 4.44
CA GLU A 244 -27.01 -6.25 3.27
C GLU A 244 -25.83 -6.11 2.29
N LEU A 245 -24.67 -5.63 2.75
CA LEU A 245 -23.48 -5.44 1.93
C LEU A 245 -23.08 -6.72 1.19
N ILE A 246 -22.93 -7.84 1.91
CA ILE A 246 -22.43 -9.10 1.33
C ILE A 246 -23.43 -9.77 0.37
N SER A 247 -24.69 -9.29 0.33
CA SER A 247 -25.68 -9.76 -0.64
C SER A 247 -25.46 -9.18 -2.05
N PHE A 248 -24.57 -8.20 -2.21
CA PHE A 248 -24.26 -7.56 -3.50
C PHE A 248 -22.95 -8.09 -4.08
N PRO A 249 -22.90 -8.38 -5.41
CA PRO A 249 -21.68 -8.80 -6.09
C PRO A 249 -20.50 -7.83 -5.95
N GLU A 250 -20.76 -6.54 -5.80
CA GLU A 250 -19.75 -5.49 -5.71
C GLU A 250 -19.15 -5.32 -4.32
N ALA A 251 -19.60 -6.09 -3.32
CA ALA A 251 -19.03 -6.09 -1.97
C ALA A 251 -17.53 -6.42 -1.96
N GLU A 252 -17.06 -7.26 -2.89
CA GLU A 252 -15.66 -7.68 -2.99
C GLU A 252 -14.80 -6.77 -3.90
N THR A 253 -15.29 -5.57 -4.21
CA THR A 253 -14.49 -4.51 -4.86
C THR A 253 -13.69 -3.70 -3.84
N GLU A 254 -12.66 -2.97 -4.29
CA GLU A 254 -11.83 -2.11 -3.43
C GLU A 254 -12.68 -1.18 -2.54
N LEU A 255 -13.77 -0.64 -3.08
CA LEU A 255 -14.72 0.19 -2.36
C LEU A 255 -15.48 -0.59 -1.28
N GLY A 256 -15.95 -1.80 -1.62
CA GLY A 256 -16.68 -2.67 -0.68
C GLY A 256 -15.83 -3.08 0.52
N TYR A 257 -14.54 -3.37 0.33
CA TYR A 257 -13.60 -3.60 1.44
C TYR A 257 -13.50 -2.40 2.40
N GLY A 258 -13.49 -1.18 1.85
CA GLY A 258 -13.46 0.06 2.64
C GLY A 258 -14.71 0.27 3.51
N LEU A 259 -15.89 -0.11 3.01
CA LEU A 259 -17.14 -0.06 3.78
C LEU A 259 -17.20 -1.15 4.84
N ALA A 260 -16.88 -2.39 4.45
CA ALA A 260 -16.85 -3.55 5.31
C ALA A 260 -16.03 -3.29 6.56
N ALA A 261 -14.86 -2.65 6.40
CA ALA A 261 -14.02 -2.20 7.49
C ALA A 261 -14.76 -1.32 8.52
N ARG A 262 -15.50 -0.32 8.05
CA ARG A 262 -16.21 0.63 8.93
C ARG A 262 -17.39 -0.03 9.62
N ILE A 263 -18.18 -0.81 8.87
CA ILE A 263 -19.30 -1.58 9.41
C ILE A 263 -18.79 -2.54 10.48
N ALA A 264 -17.77 -3.34 10.17
CA ALA A 264 -17.17 -4.32 11.06
C ALA A 264 -16.60 -3.66 12.33
N GLN A 265 -15.92 -2.51 12.20
CA GLN A 265 -15.43 -1.74 13.35
C GLN A 265 -16.57 -1.18 14.22
N GLN A 266 -17.63 -0.63 13.61
CA GLN A 266 -18.77 -0.12 14.37
C GLN A 266 -19.53 -1.27 15.04
N TRP A 267 -19.67 -2.40 14.35
CA TRP A 267 -20.28 -3.61 14.88
C TRP A 267 -19.50 -4.09 16.11
N TYR A 268 -18.18 -4.18 16.01
CA TYR A 268 -17.30 -4.50 17.15
C TYR A 268 -17.48 -3.50 18.31
N ARG A 269 -17.58 -2.20 18.03
CA ARG A 269 -17.84 -1.18 19.08
C ARG A 269 -19.20 -1.37 19.78
N ASN A 270 -20.21 -1.81 19.05
CA ASN A 270 -21.58 -1.97 19.56
C ASN A 270 -21.78 -3.30 20.33
N GLU A 271 -21.28 -4.41 19.77
CA GLU A 271 -21.61 -5.77 20.24
C GLU A 271 -20.40 -6.55 20.78
N GLY A 272 -19.18 -6.03 20.61
CA GLY A 272 -17.97 -6.66 21.12
C GLY A 272 -17.42 -7.75 20.19
N ILE A 273 -16.76 -8.74 20.78
CA ILE A 273 -15.88 -9.66 20.02
C ILE A 273 -16.62 -10.74 19.22
N ASP A 274 -17.86 -11.05 19.59
CA ASP A 274 -18.67 -12.09 18.93
C ASP A 274 -18.80 -11.84 17.42
N VAL A 275 -18.70 -10.58 17.01
CA VAL A 275 -18.62 -10.11 15.62
C VAL A 275 -17.58 -10.86 14.78
N LEU A 276 -16.42 -11.22 15.34
CA LEU A 276 -15.40 -11.96 14.57
C LEU A 276 -15.91 -13.33 14.10
N GLN A 277 -16.62 -14.03 14.98
CA GLN A 277 -17.17 -15.34 14.67
C GLN A 277 -18.40 -15.23 13.74
N GLU A 278 -19.18 -14.16 13.88
CA GLU A 278 -20.29 -13.88 12.96
C GLU A 278 -19.81 -13.56 11.54
N ILE A 279 -18.77 -12.74 11.40
CA ILE A 279 -18.14 -12.45 10.10
C ILE A 279 -17.58 -13.74 9.49
N PHE A 280 -16.86 -14.55 10.28
CA PHE A 280 -16.31 -15.82 9.84
C PHE A 280 -17.39 -16.81 9.35
N ASN A 281 -18.55 -16.85 10.02
CA ASN A 281 -19.65 -17.74 9.67
C ASN A 281 -20.62 -17.16 8.61
N SER A 282 -20.34 -15.97 8.08
CA SER A 282 -21.21 -15.31 7.09
C SER A 282 -21.07 -15.94 5.69
N GLU A 283 -21.99 -15.62 4.79
CA GLU A 283 -21.96 -16.12 3.39
C GLU A 283 -20.96 -15.35 2.48
N ALA A 284 -20.21 -14.39 3.04
CA ALA A 284 -19.21 -13.63 2.29
C ALA A 284 -18.01 -14.48 1.85
N GLY A 285 -17.31 -14.09 0.79
CA GLY A 285 -16.09 -14.77 0.35
C GLY A 285 -15.00 -14.80 1.43
N GLU A 286 -14.24 -15.89 1.49
CA GLU A 286 -13.25 -16.13 2.56
C GLU A 286 -12.22 -15.00 2.70
N ASP A 287 -11.72 -14.46 1.59
CA ASP A 287 -10.76 -13.33 1.60
C ASP A 287 -11.39 -12.05 2.17
N PHE A 288 -12.68 -11.82 1.89
CA PHE A 288 -13.44 -10.68 2.41
C PHE A 288 -13.66 -10.78 3.92
N GLN A 289 -14.02 -11.98 4.40
CA GLN A 289 -14.11 -12.28 5.83
C GLN A 289 -12.76 -12.04 6.53
N ARG A 290 -11.68 -12.60 5.98
CA ARG A 290 -10.33 -12.49 6.56
C ARG A 290 -9.86 -11.05 6.66
N ASN A 291 -10.04 -10.25 5.61
CA ASN A 291 -9.64 -8.85 5.62
C ASN A 291 -10.43 -8.04 6.66
N SER A 292 -11.74 -8.28 6.78
CA SER A 292 -12.59 -7.59 7.76
C SER A 292 -12.22 -7.95 9.20
N ILE A 293 -11.98 -9.22 9.48
CA ILE A 293 -11.48 -9.71 10.78
C ILE A 293 -10.12 -9.10 11.11
N ASN A 294 -9.19 -9.04 10.14
CA ASN A 294 -7.87 -8.43 10.33
C ASN A 294 -7.95 -6.96 10.72
N LEU A 295 -8.90 -6.20 10.17
CA LEU A 295 -9.06 -4.77 10.46
C LEU A 295 -9.59 -4.53 11.88
N ILE A 296 -10.54 -5.35 12.34
CA ILE A 296 -10.98 -5.30 13.74
C ILE A 296 -9.80 -5.67 14.65
N LEU A 297 -9.15 -6.80 14.39
CA LEU A 297 -8.05 -7.29 15.24
C LEU A 297 -6.86 -6.34 15.26
N GLU A 298 -6.56 -5.66 14.16
CA GLU A 298 -5.56 -4.58 14.15
C GLU A 298 -5.95 -3.42 15.04
N SER A 299 -7.21 -2.97 14.99
CA SER A 299 -7.69 -1.90 15.87
C SER A 299 -7.55 -2.30 17.34
N ILE A 300 -7.91 -3.54 17.68
CA ILE A 300 -7.72 -4.07 19.03
C ILE A 300 -6.24 -4.15 19.37
N ALA A 301 -5.40 -4.62 18.43
CA ALA A 301 -3.97 -4.79 18.67
C ALA A 301 -3.24 -3.47 18.96
N ARG A 302 -3.75 -2.33 18.46
CA ARG A 302 -3.19 -1.01 18.77
C ARG A 302 -3.48 -0.55 20.21
N GLU A 303 -4.51 -1.11 20.84
CA GLU A 303 -4.91 -0.77 22.21
C GLU A 303 -4.46 -1.86 23.22
N ASP A 304 -4.70 -3.13 22.89
CA ASP A 304 -4.39 -4.32 23.67
C ASP A 304 -3.93 -5.48 22.76
N PRO A 305 -2.63 -5.51 22.40
CA PRO A 305 -2.06 -6.55 21.54
C PRO A 305 -2.23 -7.97 22.07
N SER A 306 -2.15 -8.16 23.39
CA SER A 306 -2.25 -9.48 24.02
C SER A 306 -3.66 -10.05 23.84
N ARG A 307 -4.67 -9.22 24.04
CA ARG A 307 -6.06 -9.60 23.84
C ARG A 307 -6.41 -9.84 22.38
N ALA A 308 -5.92 -8.99 21.47
CA ALA A 308 -6.07 -9.22 20.03
C ALA A 308 -5.45 -10.56 19.60
N PHE A 309 -4.30 -10.92 20.17
CA PHE A 309 -3.62 -12.16 19.83
C PHE A 309 -4.41 -13.38 20.28
N GLN A 310 -4.98 -13.35 21.49
CA GLN A 310 -5.88 -14.41 21.98
C GLN A 310 -7.09 -14.57 21.04
N TYR A 311 -7.76 -13.47 20.71
CA TYR A 311 -8.90 -13.51 19.79
C TYR A 311 -8.55 -14.04 18.40
N ALA A 312 -7.38 -13.68 17.88
CA ALA A 312 -6.90 -14.21 16.61
C ALA A 312 -6.62 -15.73 16.65
N GLN A 313 -6.23 -16.27 17.81
CA GLN A 313 -6.02 -17.71 18.01
C GLN A 313 -7.34 -18.50 18.12
N ASP A 314 -8.41 -17.85 18.58
CA ASP A 314 -9.72 -18.48 18.72
C ASP A 314 -10.48 -18.60 17.38
N ILE A 315 -10.05 -17.87 16.34
CA ILE A 315 -10.64 -17.99 14.99
C ILE A 315 -10.32 -19.37 14.40
N PRO A 316 -11.33 -20.12 13.89
CA PRO A 316 -11.11 -21.41 13.28
C PRO A 316 -10.11 -21.34 12.11
N GLN A 317 -9.14 -22.26 12.11
CA GLN A 317 -8.04 -22.30 11.14
C GLN A 317 -8.40 -23.14 9.91
N GLU A 318 -9.43 -22.70 9.19
CA GLU A 318 -10.00 -23.38 8.02
C GLU A 318 -9.92 -22.47 6.77
N GLY A 319 -9.94 -23.07 5.57
CA GLY A 319 -9.88 -22.32 4.31
C GLY A 319 -8.70 -21.34 4.24
N THR A 320 -8.96 -20.11 3.82
CA THR A 320 -7.96 -19.01 3.76
C THR A 320 -7.30 -18.71 5.11
N PHE A 321 -7.99 -18.92 6.24
CA PHE A 321 -7.47 -18.65 7.58
C PHE A 321 -6.40 -19.67 7.99
N GLN A 322 -6.42 -20.88 7.42
CA GLN A 322 -5.35 -21.86 7.61
C GLN A 322 -4.04 -21.39 6.97
N MET A 323 -4.12 -20.79 5.78
CA MET A 323 -2.96 -20.33 5.02
C MET A 323 -2.46 -18.97 5.51
N PHE A 324 -3.39 -18.07 5.86
CA PHE A 324 -3.13 -16.71 6.32
C PHE A 324 -3.89 -16.39 7.63
N PRO A 325 -3.49 -16.99 8.77
CA PRO A 325 -4.10 -16.73 10.06
C PRO A 325 -4.08 -15.24 10.46
N PRO A 326 -5.12 -14.72 11.13
CA PRO A 326 -5.14 -13.32 11.59
C PRO A 326 -4.05 -12.99 12.62
N THR A 327 -3.47 -14.01 13.27
CA THR A 327 -2.34 -13.87 14.20
C THR A 327 -1.13 -13.21 13.54
N PHE A 328 -0.94 -13.36 12.23
CA PHE A 328 0.13 -12.67 11.50
C PHE A 328 -0.05 -11.15 11.52
N ARG A 329 -1.27 -10.64 11.28
CA ARG A 329 -1.54 -9.20 11.31
C ARG A 329 -1.38 -8.66 12.73
N VAL A 330 -1.90 -9.39 13.72
CA VAL A 330 -1.79 -8.98 15.12
C VAL A 330 -0.33 -8.92 15.57
N VAL A 331 0.48 -9.95 15.30
CA VAL A 331 1.91 -9.98 15.67
C VAL A 331 2.69 -8.88 14.94
N PHE A 332 2.36 -8.62 13.68
CA PHE A 332 2.96 -7.52 12.94
C PHE A 332 2.74 -6.18 13.64
N VAL A 333 1.49 -5.86 13.98
CA VAL A 333 1.10 -4.61 14.67
C VAL A 333 1.65 -4.55 16.08
N TRP A 334 1.61 -5.67 16.83
CA TRP A 334 2.19 -5.75 18.16
C TRP A 334 3.69 -5.41 18.10
N ALA A 335 4.42 -5.97 17.14
CA ALA A 335 5.84 -5.70 17.00
C ALA A 335 6.18 -4.26 16.52
N GLU A 336 5.23 -3.50 15.98
CA GLU A 336 5.41 -2.07 15.75
C GLU A 336 5.40 -1.26 17.07
N ILE A 337 4.71 -1.77 18.10
CA ILE A 337 4.47 -1.10 19.38
C ILE A 337 5.46 -1.58 20.45
N ASP A 338 5.57 -2.89 20.62
CA ASP A 338 6.42 -3.56 21.59
C ASP A 338 6.91 -4.90 20.99
N PRO A 339 8.03 -4.89 20.25
CA PRO A 339 8.54 -6.08 19.58
C PRO A 339 9.06 -7.15 20.53
N GLN A 340 9.53 -6.78 21.73
CA GLN A 340 9.97 -7.74 22.73
C GLN A 340 8.78 -8.52 23.29
N ALA A 341 7.71 -7.83 23.69
CA ALA A 341 6.49 -8.47 24.15
C ALA A 341 5.84 -9.34 23.06
N ALA A 342 5.85 -8.88 21.80
CA ALA A 342 5.35 -9.68 20.67
C ALA A 342 6.15 -10.98 20.50
N LEU A 343 7.48 -10.93 20.58
CA LEU A 343 8.34 -12.12 20.48
C LEU A 343 8.16 -13.07 21.68
N GLU A 344 8.00 -12.54 22.89
CA GLU A 344 7.71 -13.33 24.09
C GLU A 344 6.37 -14.06 23.95
N ALA A 345 5.32 -13.35 23.52
CA ALA A 345 4.00 -13.93 23.30
C ALA A 345 4.02 -15.03 22.24
N VAL A 346 4.69 -14.82 21.11
CA VAL A 346 4.84 -15.86 20.07
C VAL A 346 5.66 -17.04 20.58
N SER A 347 6.66 -16.81 21.44
CA SER A 347 7.48 -17.88 22.01
C SER A 347 6.69 -18.80 22.96
N SER A 348 5.56 -18.34 23.49
CA SER A 348 4.62 -19.15 24.27
C SER A 348 3.74 -20.09 23.42
N VAL A 349 3.69 -19.89 22.10
CA VAL A 349 3.01 -20.81 21.17
C VAL A 349 3.80 -22.11 21.06
N GLU A 350 3.12 -23.24 20.99
CA GLU A 350 3.75 -24.55 20.85
C GLU A 350 4.73 -24.59 19.66
N PRO A 351 5.92 -25.20 19.85
CA PRO A 351 6.92 -25.31 18.79
C PRO A 351 6.35 -25.92 17.51
N SER A 352 6.31 -25.12 16.45
CA SER A 352 5.72 -25.49 15.16
C SER A 352 6.24 -24.58 14.05
N GLY A 353 6.11 -25.00 12.79
CA GLY A 353 6.41 -24.13 11.65
C GLY A 353 5.51 -22.88 11.59
N MET A 354 4.37 -22.86 12.30
CA MET A 354 3.56 -21.66 12.47
C MET A 354 4.24 -20.66 13.41
N ARG A 355 4.72 -21.13 14.56
CA ARG A 355 5.46 -20.30 15.52
C ARG A 355 6.67 -19.64 14.86
N ASP A 356 7.46 -20.40 14.11
CA ASP A 356 8.66 -19.87 13.46
C ASP A 356 8.32 -18.79 12.42
N ARG A 357 7.19 -18.93 11.71
CA ARG A 357 6.69 -17.89 10.80
C ARG A 357 6.24 -16.64 11.55
N LEU A 358 5.52 -16.79 12.67
CA LEU A 358 5.11 -15.66 13.51
C LEU A 358 6.31 -14.92 14.12
N GLN A 359 7.34 -15.64 14.56
CA GLN A 359 8.59 -15.03 15.05
C GLN A 359 9.25 -14.22 13.94
N ASN A 360 9.34 -14.78 12.73
CA ASN A 360 9.86 -14.03 11.57
C ASN A 360 9.02 -12.78 11.27
N THR A 361 7.69 -12.83 11.43
CA THR A 361 6.82 -11.66 11.27
C THR A 361 7.12 -10.57 12.29
N ALA A 362 7.28 -10.91 13.57
CA ALA A 362 7.68 -9.96 14.60
C ALA A 362 9.05 -9.33 14.29
N ILE A 363 10.04 -10.15 13.89
CA ILE A 363 11.39 -9.69 13.52
C ILE A 363 11.37 -8.78 12.30
N ASN A 364 10.57 -9.10 11.27
CA ASN A 364 10.45 -8.26 10.08
C ASN A 364 9.83 -6.90 10.43
N SER A 365 8.80 -6.88 11.28
CA SER A 365 8.17 -5.64 11.75
C SER A 365 9.16 -4.80 12.55
N TRP A 366 9.86 -5.39 13.54
CA TRP A 366 10.87 -4.70 14.34
C TRP A 366 12.02 -4.14 13.48
N ALA A 367 12.54 -4.93 12.54
CA ALA A 367 13.61 -4.48 11.63
C ALA A 367 13.18 -3.33 10.72
N SER A 368 11.88 -3.22 10.41
CA SER A 368 11.35 -2.15 9.56
C SER A 368 11.10 -0.85 10.32
N THR A 369 10.74 -0.94 11.60
CA THR A 369 10.42 0.21 12.46
C THR A 369 11.65 0.75 13.19
N ASN A 370 12.47 -0.16 13.74
CA ASN A 370 13.66 0.20 14.52
C ASN A 370 14.80 -0.83 14.34
N PRO A 371 15.46 -0.87 13.18
CA PRO A 371 16.54 -1.81 12.92
C PRO A 371 17.73 -1.67 13.89
N ARG A 372 17.98 -0.45 14.42
CA ARG A 372 19.09 -0.21 15.37
C ARG A 372 18.84 -0.89 16.71
N GLU A 373 17.62 -0.76 17.22
CA GLU A 373 17.23 -1.40 18.47
C GLU A 373 17.24 -2.93 18.34
N LEU A 374 16.76 -3.48 17.20
CA LEU A 374 16.84 -4.91 16.95
C LEU A 374 18.30 -5.40 16.95
N LEU A 375 19.22 -4.67 16.30
CA LEU A 375 20.65 -4.99 16.31
C LEU A 375 21.28 -4.90 17.71
N ALA A 376 20.85 -3.95 18.54
CA ALA A 376 21.31 -3.83 19.93
C ALA A 376 20.82 -4.99 20.83
N ASN A 377 19.78 -5.71 20.41
CA ASN A 377 19.16 -6.79 21.18
C ASN A 377 19.34 -8.18 20.53
N LEU A 378 20.33 -8.38 19.65
CA LEU A 378 20.52 -9.67 18.94
C LEU A 378 20.65 -10.88 19.88
N GLU A 379 21.18 -10.69 21.10
CA GLU A 379 21.30 -11.75 22.11
C GLU A 379 19.94 -12.25 22.62
N THR A 380 18.88 -11.43 22.54
CA THR A 380 17.52 -11.82 22.96
C THR A 380 16.74 -12.47 21.82
N ILE A 381 17.28 -12.49 20.60
CA ILE A 381 16.60 -13.02 19.42
C ILE A 381 16.77 -14.55 19.36
N PRO A 382 15.69 -15.31 19.12
CA PRO A 382 15.80 -16.76 18.91
C PRO A 382 16.80 -17.09 17.81
N LYS A 383 17.69 -18.07 18.06
CA LYS A 383 18.74 -18.46 17.10
C LYS A 383 18.21 -18.76 15.69
N ALA A 384 17.02 -19.36 15.61
CA ALA A 384 16.37 -19.69 14.33
C ALA A 384 16.02 -18.45 13.48
N THR A 385 15.86 -17.28 14.08
CA THR A 385 15.50 -16.03 13.41
C THR A 385 16.63 -14.99 13.39
N LEU A 386 17.80 -15.32 13.96
CA LEU A 386 18.92 -14.39 14.09
C LEU A 386 19.44 -13.89 12.74
N MET A 387 19.60 -14.80 11.77
CA MET A 387 20.00 -14.42 10.40
C MET A 387 18.98 -13.48 9.76
N THR A 388 17.67 -13.73 9.94
CA THR A 388 16.61 -12.84 9.44
C THR A 388 16.70 -11.47 10.10
N ALA A 389 16.90 -11.40 11.42
CA ALA A 389 17.03 -10.13 12.15
C ALA A 389 18.20 -9.29 11.63
N VAL A 390 19.38 -9.89 11.47
CA VAL A 390 20.56 -9.21 10.93
C VAL A 390 20.30 -8.77 9.48
N SER A 391 19.92 -9.69 8.60
CA SER A 391 19.75 -9.38 7.18
C SER A 391 18.70 -8.29 6.92
N ARG A 392 17.56 -8.35 7.61
CA ARG A 392 16.50 -7.33 7.50
C ARG A 392 16.94 -5.98 8.06
N SER A 393 17.63 -5.97 9.20
CA SER A 393 18.07 -4.70 9.81
C SER A 393 19.06 -3.98 8.90
N PHE A 394 20.07 -4.68 8.37
CA PHE A 394 21.04 -4.08 7.45
C PHE A 394 20.42 -3.70 6.10
N SER A 395 19.46 -4.48 5.58
CA SER A 395 18.74 -4.10 4.36
C SER A 395 17.92 -2.81 4.51
N ASN A 396 17.30 -2.59 5.68
CA ASN A 396 16.54 -1.36 5.96
C ASN A 396 17.48 -0.17 6.24
N LEU A 397 18.57 -0.39 6.98
CA LEU A 397 19.58 0.65 7.22
C LEU A 397 20.30 1.05 5.93
N ALA A 398 20.56 0.12 5.01
CA ALA A 398 21.18 0.43 3.72
C ALA A 398 20.37 1.43 2.88
N GLN A 399 19.04 1.36 2.96
CA GLN A 399 18.14 2.25 2.22
C GLN A 399 18.01 3.64 2.87
N SER A 400 18.18 3.73 4.19
CA SER A 400 17.90 4.95 4.96
C SER A 400 19.14 5.68 5.45
N SER A 401 20.20 4.95 5.80
CA SER A 401 21.44 5.45 6.40
C SER A 401 22.60 4.47 6.14
N PRO A 402 23.03 4.29 4.88
CA PRO A 402 24.05 3.30 4.53
C PRO A 402 25.40 3.53 5.20
N ASP A 403 25.81 4.79 5.41
CA ASP A 403 27.09 5.10 6.08
C ASP A 403 27.11 4.58 7.53
N GLU A 404 26.02 4.77 8.26
CA GLU A 404 25.86 4.23 9.61
C GLU A 404 25.81 2.70 9.61
N ALA A 405 25.06 2.11 8.68
CA ALA A 405 25.00 0.67 8.53
C ALA A 405 26.41 0.09 8.32
N SER A 406 27.23 0.79 7.54
CA SER A 406 28.61 0.46 7.24
C SER A 406 29.49 0.37 8.51
N ASP A 407 29.31 1.31 9.45
CA ASP A 407 30.00 1.30 10.74
C ASP A 407 29.51 0.17 11.65
N LEU A 408 28.20 -0.11 11.62
CA LEU A 408 27.57 -1.16 12.43
C LEU A 408 27.98 -2.58 11.99
N VAL A 409 28.22 -2.81 10.69
CA VAL A 409 28.72 -4.11 10.19
C VAL A 409 30.00 -4.50 10.93
N LEU A 410 30.93 -3.54 11.11
CA LEU A 410 32.23 -3.78 11.73
C LEU A 410 32.15 -4.02 13.25
N GLN A 411 31.03 -3.69 13.88
CA GLN A 411 30.79 -3.90 15.31
C GLN A 411 30.26 -5.31 15.62
N LEU A 412 29.80 -6.06 14.61
CA LEU A 412 29.34 -7.43 14.81
C LEU A 412 30.54 -8.36 15.08
N GLU A 413 30.55 -8.99 16.24
CA GLU A 413 31.65 -9.89 16.65
C GLU A 413 31.63 -11.22 15.87
N ASP A 414 30.44 -11.80 15.68
CA ASP A 414 30.26 -13.07 14.98
C ASP A 414 30.60 -12.92 13.48
N PRO A 415 31.60 -13.67 12.95
CA PRO A 415 32.03 -13.54 11.56
C PRO A 415 30.96 -13.91 10.52
N GLU A 416 30.06 -14.84 10.85
CA GLU A 416 28.97 -15.26 9.97
C GLU A 416 27.92 -14.15 9.87
N MET A 417 27.50 -13.60 11.01
CA MET A 417 26.57 -12.46 11.05
C MET A 417 27.16 -11.21 10.41
N ARG A 418 28.45 -10.93 10.63
CA ARG A 418 29.15 -9.82 9.97
C ARG A 418 29.20 -9.98 8.45
N SER A 419 29.46 -11.20 7.97
CA SER A 419 29.44 -11.48 6.52
C SER A 419 28.03 -11.28 5.93
N LEU A 420 27.00 -11.78 6.61
CA LEU A 420 25.60 -11.62 6.21
C LEU A 420 25.16 -10.15 6.22
N ALA A 421 25.58 -9.39 7.24
CA ALA A 421 25.31 -7.96 7.37
C ALA A 421 25.94 -7.16 6.23
N ALA A 422 27.22 -7.42 5.94
CA ALA A 422 27.94 -6.78 4.84
C ALA A 422 27.24 -7.06 3.49
N GLU A 423 26.82 -8.30 3.25
CA GLU A 423 26.09 -8.67 2.04
C GLU A 423 24.72 -7.97 1.95
N SER A 424 23.98 -7.95 3.06
CA SER A 424 22.65 -7.31 3.14
C SER A 424 22.70 -5.78 3.04
N LEU A 425 23.84 -5.17 3.40
CA LEU A 425 24.10 -3.74 3.24
C LEU A 425 24.44 -3.38 1.79
N VAL A 426 25.35 -4.12 1.18
CA VAL A 426 25.99 -3.73 -0.09
C VAL A 426 25.02 -3.71 -1.25
N TYR A 427 24.12 -4.70 -1.37
CA TYR A 427 23.25 -4.78 -2.55
C TYR A 427 22.20 -3.65 -2.64
N PRO A 428 21.45 -3.31 -1.57
CA PRO A 428 20.57 -2.16 -1.60
C PRO A 428 21.36 -0.86 -1.81
N TRP A 429 22.50 -0.69 -1.14
CA TRP A 429 23.31 0.51 -1.30
C TRP A 429 23.85 0.67 -2.72
N ALA A 430 24.31 -0.40 -3.36
CA ALA A 430 24.82 -0.37 -4.73
C ALA A 430 23.72 -0.07 -5.75
N ARG A 431 22.45 -0.39 -5.45
CA ARG A 431 21.30 -0.04 -6.30
C ARG A 431 21.10 1.48 -6.35
N ASP A 432 21.27 2.16 -5.21
CA ASP A 432 21.07 3.61 -5.12
C ASP A 432 22.35 4.40 -5.49
N SER A 433 23.52 3.89 -5.08
CA SER A 433 24.83 4.49 -5.36
C SER A 433 25.92 3.42 -5.45
N VAL A 434 26.07 2.86 -6.65
CA VAL A 434 27.11 1.88 -6.95
C VAL A 434 28.52 2.36 -6.61
N ASN A 435 28.80 3.67 -6.77
CA ASN A 435 30.10 4.25 -6.45
C ASN A 435 30.39 4.31 -4.95
N ALA A 436 29.39 4.69 -4.14
CA ALA A 436 29.56 4.75 -2.69
C ALA A 436 29.72 3.35 -2.10
N ALA A 437 28.86 2.41 -2.51
CA ALA A 437 28.97 1.01 -2.13
C ALA A 437 30.34 0.41 -2.54
N LEU A 438 30.83 0.73 -3.74
CA LEU A 438 32.14 0.26 -4.19
C LEU A 438 33.28 0.79 -3.32
N ASN A 439 33.27 2.08 -2.98
CA ASN A 439 34.28 2.67 -2.11
C ASN A 439 34.33 1.94 -0.76
N TRP A 440 33.16 1.70 -0.15
CA TRP A 440 33.07 0.99 1.11
C TRP A 440 33.59 -0.46 1.00
N VAL A 441 33.17 -1.21 -0.03
CA VAL A 441 33.62 -2.59 -0.22
C VAL A 441 35.14 -2.67 -0.47
N LEU A 442 35.73 -1.69 -1.16
CA LEU A 442 37.17 -1.65 -1.39
C LEU A 442 37.95 -1.38 -0.09
N GLU A 443 37.38 -0.61 0.84
CA GLU A 443 37.93 -0.35 2.17
C GLU A 443 37.61 -1.46 3.19
N TYR A 444 36.61 -2.29 2.91
CA TYR A 444 36.22 -3.42 3.76
C TYR A 444 37.43 -4.34 4.03
N PRO A 445 37.58 -4.88 5.26
CA PRO A 445 38.83 -5.55 5.65
C PRO A 445 39.20 -6.71 4.72
N LYS A 446 40.42 -6.68 4.18
CA LYS A 446 40.93 -7.71 3.25
C LYS A 446 41.02 -9.11 3.86
N THR A 447 41.03 -9.19 5.19
CA THR A 447 41.01 -10.46 5.94
C THR A 447 39.64 -11.12 5.95
N GLU A 448 38.56 -10.40 5.60
CA GLU A 448 37.21 -10.94 5.56
C GLU A 448 36.99 -11.76 4.29
N PRO A 449 36.66 -13.07 4.39
CA PRO A 449 36.50 -13.93 3.22
C PRO A 449 35.41 -13.46 2.26
N ILE A 450 34.36 -12.80 2.77
CA ILE A 450 33.23 -12.33 1.97
C ILE A 450 33.59 -11.16 1.04
N ARG A 451 34.68 -10.42 1.32
CA ARG A 451 35.03 -9.19 0.60
C ARG A 451 35.10 -9.39 -0.91
N GLY A 452 35.71 -10.49 -1.37
CA GLY A 452 35.83 -10.79 -2.80
C GLY A 452 34.45 -10.87 -3.49
N ARG A 453 33.48 -11.53 -2.83
CA ARG A 453 32.10 -11.65 -3.32
C ARG A 453 31.39 -10.30 -3.34
N LEU A 454 31.61 -9.46 -2.32
CA LEU A 454 31.04 -8.11 -2.29
C LEU A 454 31.56 -7.25 -3.45
N VAL A 455 32.88 -7.32 -3.73
CA VAL A 455 33.48 -6.59 -4.87
C VAL A 455 32.85 -7.08 -6.18
N GLU A 456 32.79 -8.40 -6.38
CA GLU A 456 32.17 -9.02 -7.54
C GLU A 456 30.72 -8.57 -7.73
N GLY A 457 29.92 -8.58 -6.67
CA GLY A 457 28.52 -8.15 -6.70
C GLY A 457 28.36 -6.68 -7.12
N VAL A 458 29.13 -5.77 -6.53
CA VAL A 458 29.04 -4.34 -6.86
C VAL A 458 29.53 -4.06 -8.28
N LEU A 459 30.64 -4.67 -8.72
CA LEU A 459 31.15 -4.47 -10.07
C LEU A 459 30.20 -5.05 -11.13
N SER A 460 29.51 -6.14 -10.81
CA SER A 460 28.46 -6.71 -11.67
C SER A 460 27.26 -5.77 -11.83
N MET A 461 26.92 -4.98 -10.82
CA MET A 461 25.90 -3.94 -10.94
C MET A 461 26.41 -2.70 -11.68
N MET A 462 27.70 -2.38 -11.53
CA MET A 462 28.32 -1.25 -12.22
C MET A 462 28.38 -1.44 -13.73
N ILE A 463 28.44 -2.69 -14.22
CA ILE A 463 28.62 -3.00 -15.64
C ILE A 463 27.58 -2.33 -16.56
N ASP A 464 26.37 -2.11 -16.06
CA ASP A 464 25.27 -1.50 -16.82
C ASP A 464 25.40 0.02 -16.97
N SER A 465 26.13 0.66 -16.06
CA SER A 465 26.29 2.13 -16.01
C SER A 465 27.68 2.60 -16.44
N ASP A 466 28.73 1.86 -16.09
CA ASP A 466 30.13 2.18 -16.38
C ASP A 466 30.96 0.88 -16.54
N PRO A 467 30.81 0.16 -17.67
CA PRO A 467 31.51 -1.10 -17.91
C PRO A 467 33.03 -0.93 -17.92
N LYS A 468 33.54 0.19 -18.45
CA LYS A 468 34.98 0.45 -18.54
C LYS A 468 35.60 0.53 -17.14
N ARG A 469 34.98 1.30 -16.24
CA ARG A 469 35.45 1.41 -14.86
C ARG A 469 35.29 0.11 -14.09
N ALA A 470 34.19 -0.63 -14.29
CA ALA A 470 33.99 -1.92 -13.64
C ALA A 470 35.12 -2.91 -13.98
N VAL A 471 35.45 -3.04 -15.26
CA VAL A 471 36.54 -3.89 -15.76
C VAL A 471 37.90 -3.41 -15.25
N GLN A 472 38.17 -2.09 -15.27
CA GLN A 472 39.41 -1.52 -14.77
C GLN A 472 39.65 -1.83 -13.28
N ILE A 473 38.59 -1.81 -12.46
CA ILE A 473 38.72 -2.12 -11.03
C ILE A 473 38.85 -3.62 -10.81
N ALA A 474 38.16 -4.44 -11.60
CA ALA A 474 38.27 -5.90 -11.57
C ALA A 474 39.67 -6.40 -11.96
N SER A 475 40.35 -5.73 -12.90
CA SER A 475 41.73 -6.07 -13.31
C SER A 475 42.76 -5.83 -12.21
N GLN A 476 42.44 -4.96 -11.25
CA GLN A 476 43.26 -4.68 -10.07
C GLN A 476 42.98 -5.64 -8.90
N GLN A 477 41.89 -6.43 -8.97
CA GLN A 477 41.61 -7.41 -7.92
C GLN A 477 42.52 -8.64 -8.08
N PRO A 478 42.94 -9.26 -6.96
CA PRO A 478 43.66 -10.52 -7.01
C PRO A 478 42.77 -11.61 -7.61
N ILE A 479 43.38 -12.56 -8.31
CA ILE A 479 42.70 -13.79 -8.71
C ILE A 479 42.45 -14.61 -7.45
N SER A 480 41.18 -14.91 -7.17
CA SER A 480 40.78 -15.70 -6.00
C SER A 480 41.47 -17.06 -6.00
N GLU A 481 41.87 -17.54 -4.81
CA GLU A 481 42.52 -18.85 -4.68
C GLU A 481 41.67 -19.96 -5.33
N GLY A 482 42.30 -20.76 -6.20
CA GLY A 482 41.64 -21.84 -6.93
C GLY A 482 40.97 -21.45 -8.25
N ARG A 483 40.95 -20.16 -8.65
CA ARG A 483 40.49 -19.72 -9.98
C ARG A 483 41.67 -19.53 -10.94
N SER A 484 41.49 -19.89 -12.22
CA SER A 484 42.50 -19.66 -13.29
C SER A 484 42.37 -18.30 -13.96
N ILE A 485 41.18 -17.69 -13.91
CA ILE A 485 40.88 -16.36 -14.45
C ILE A 485 40.42 -15.42 -13.34
N GLY A 486 40.66 -14.11 -13.53
CA GLY A 486 40.22 -13.08 -12.59
C GLY A 486 38.80 -12.57 -12.86
N LEU A 487 38.26 -11.83 -11.90
CA LEU A 487 36.94 -11.17 -11.97
C LEU A 487 36.75 -10.32 -13.24
N GLU A 488 37.84 -9.72 -13.73
CA GLU A 488 37.85 -8.98 -15.00
C GLU A 488 37.33 -9.79 -16.19
N ALA A 489 37.76 -11.06 -16.31
CA ALA A 489 37.32 -11.92 -17.40
C ALA A 489 35.83 -12.27 -17.31
N GLU A 490 35.35 -12.49 -16.08
CA GLU A 490 33.95 -12.80 -15.80
C GLU A 490 33.06 -11.61 -16.18
N LEU A 491 33.46 -10.40 -15.81
CA LEU A 491 32.75 -9.17 -16.17
C LEU A 491 32.77 -8.90 -17.68
N LEU A 492 33.92 -9.06 -18.34
CA LEU A 492 34.01 -8.88 -19.79
C LEU A 492 33.19 -9.93 -20.56
N ALA A 493 33.15 -11.18 -20.08
CA ALA A 493 32.29 -12.20 -20.65
C ALA A 493 30.80 -11.88 -20.45
N ALA A 494 30.40 -11.39 -19.28
CA ALA A 494 29.03 -10.95 -19.03
C ALA A 494 28.65 -9.75 -19.90
N LEU A 495 29.58 -8.81 -20.10
CA LEU A 495 29.40 -7.66 -20.99
C LEU A 495 29.27 -8.10 -22.44
N ALA A 496 30.03 -9.09 -22.91
CA ALA A 496 29.95 -9.57 -24.29
C ALA A 496 28.53 -10.04 -24.68
N PHE A 497 27.82 -10.66 -23.74
CA PHE A 497 26.43 -11.07 -23.96
C PHE A 497 25.45 -9.89 -24.04
N ARG A 498 25.73 -8.77 -23.33
CA ARG A 498 24.85 -7.59 -23.28
C ARG A 498 25.17 -6.57 -24.37
N ASN A 499 26.45 -6.34 -24.62
CA ASN A 499 27.00 -5.36 -25.55
C ASN A 499 28.38 -5.82 -26.03
N VAL A 500 28.38 -6.62 -27.10
CA VAL A 500 29.58 -7.25 -27.65
C VAL A 500 30.60 -6.23 -28.18
N ASP A 501 30.15 -5.08 -28.70
CA ASP A 501 31.03 -4.04 -29.21
C ASP A 501 31.83 -3.35 -28.09
N THR A 502 31.20 -3.12 -26.94
CA THR A 502 31.91 -2.56 -25.77
C THR A 502 32.89 -3.57 -25.19
N ALA A 503 32.51 -4.86 -25.14
CA ALA A 503 33.43 -5.91 -24.72
C ALA A 503 34.65 -6.03 -25.67
N LEU A 504 34.44 -5.85 -26.97
CA LEU A 504 35.52 -5.79 -27.96
C LEU A 504 36.43 -4.59 -27.76
N GLU A 505 35.88 -3.42 -27.47
CA GLU A 505 36.66 -2.21 -27.18
C GLU A 505 37.57 -2.42 -25.96
N LEU A 506 37.09 -3.12 -24.94
CA LEU A 506 37.80 -3.38 -23.68
C LEU A 506 38.72 -4.61 -23.71
N LEU A 507 38.60 -5.49 -24.71
CA LEU A 507 39.44 -6.69 -24.83
C LEU A 507 40.95 -6.43 -24.74
N PRO A 508 41.51 -5.35 -25.32
CA PRO A 508 42.94 -5.04 -25.19
C PRO A 508 43.38 -4.74 -23.75
N GLU A 509 42.46 -4.30 -22.89
CA GLU A 509 42.73 -4.02 -21.47
C GLU A 509 42.81 -5.32 -20.64
N ALA A 510 42.22 -6.41 -21.13
CA ALA A 510 42.22 -7.71 -20.47
C ALA A 510 43.65 -8.22 -20.20
N ARG A 511 43.89 -8.71 -18.97
CA ARG A 511 45.14 -9.36 -18.58
C ARG A 511 45.57 -10.43 -19.59
N GLU A 512 46.84 -10.42 -19.97
CA GLU A 512 47.38 -11.36 -20.97
C GLU A 512 47.33 -12.83 -20.52
N GLY A 513 47.51 -13.75 -21.47
CA GLY A 513 47.50 -15.18 -21.21
C GLY A 513 46.08 -15.76 -21.19
N GLU A 514 45.81 -16.64 -20.22
CA GLU A 514 44.55 -17.40 -20.15
C GLU A 514 43.30 -16.50 -20.00
N THR A 515 43.42 -15.39 -19.28
CA THR A 515 42.33 -14.41 -19.09
C THR A 515 41.89 -13.83 -20.45
N ARG A 516 42.81 -13.26 -21.24
CA ARG A 516 42.50 -12.71 -22.56
C ARG A 516 41.92 -13.78 -23.49
N THR A 517 42.52 -14.98 -23.53
CA THR A 517 42.01 -16.10 -24.34
C THR A 517 40.56 -16.46 -23.97
N ALA A 518 40.25 -16.53 -22.67
CA ALA A 518 38.91 -16.83 -22.19
C ALA A 518 37.89 -15.76 -22.60
N VAL A 519 38.24 -14.47 -22.43
CA VAL A 519 37.37 -13.35 -22.83
C VAL A 519 37.15 -13.31 -24.34
N THR A 520 38.20 -13.45 -25.14
CA THR A 520 38.09 -13.48 -26.60
C THR A 520 37.12 -14.57 -27.05
N ARG A 521 37.21 -15.77 -26.45
CA ARG A 521 36.30 -16.88 -26.72
C ARG A 521 34.85 -16.54 -26.36
N SER A 522 34.59 -15.94 -25.20
CA SER A 522 33.24 -15.50 -24.83
C SER A 522 32.69 -14.46 -25.82
N ILE A 523 33.50 -13.49 -26.23
CA ILE A 523 33.13 -12.49 -27.26
C ILE A 523 32.83 -13.17 -28.59
N GLY A 524 33.65 -14.13 -29.03
CA GLY A 524 33.42 -14.88 -30.27
C GLY A 524 32.09 -15.63 -30.26
N VAL A 525 31.77 -16.29 -29.15
CA VAL A 525 30.48 -16.97 -28.95
C VAL A 525 29.32 -15.97 -28.99
N SER A 526 29.43 -14.83 -28.31
CA SER A 526 28.41 -13.77 -28.35
C SER A 526 28.20 -13.17 -29.75
N LEU A 527 29.27 -12.96 -30.53
CA LEU A 527 29.16 -12.50 -31.92
C LEU A 527 28.38 -13.50 -32.78
N VAL A 528 28.67 -14.80 -32.65
CA VAL A 528 27.92 -15.84 -33.36
C VAL A 528 26.45 -15.84 -32.96
N ALA A 529 26.15 -15.78 -31.66
CA ALA A 529 24.78 -15.70 -31.16
C ALA A 529 24.02 -14.46 -31.69
N ASN A 530 24.74 -13.37 -31.99
CA ASN A 530 24.21 -12.16 -32.59
C ASN A 530 24.15 -12.20 -34.14
N GLY A 531 24.48 -13.33 -34.76
CA GLY A 531 24.46 -13.49 -36.23
C GLY A 531 25.69 -12.94 -36.96
N GLU A 532 26.82 -12.79 -36.27
CA GLU A 532 28.05 -12.20 -36.80
C GLU A 532 29.26 -13.18 -36.80
N PRO A 533 29.14 -14.39 -37.38
CA PRO A 533 30.20 -15.40 -37.36
C PRO A 533 31.49 -14.95 -38.05
N ASP A 534 31.42 -14.12 -39.09
CA ASP A 534 32.61 -13.60 -39.78
C ASP A 534 33.46 -12.69 -38.88
N ARG A 535 32.80 -11.91 -38.00
CA ARG A 535 33.50 -11.10 -36.98
C ARG A 535 34.15 -12.01 -35.94
N ALA A 536 33.48 -13.10 -35.54
CA ALA A 536 34.05 -14.09 -34.63
C ALA A 536 35.29 -14.78 -35.25
N LEU A 537 35.24 -15.16 -36.52
CA LEU A 537 36.37 -15.75 -37.25
C LEU A 537 37.56 -14.76 -37.35
N SER A 538 37.28 -13.47 -37.50
CA SER A 538 38.33 -12.43 -37.52
C SER A 538 39.07 -12.30 -36.18
N LEU A 539 38.39 -12.53 -35.04
CA LEU A 539 39.02 -12.56 -33.71
C LEU A 539 39.97 -13.74 -33.54
N ALA A 540 39.72 -14.88 -34.19
CA ALA A 540 40.59 -16.04 -34.10
C ALA A 540 42.04 -15.75 -34.54
N GLN A 541 42.23 -14.74 -35.41
CA GLN A 541 43.55 -14.30 -35.86
C GLN A 541 44.38 -13.63 -34.76
N GLN A 542 43.72 -13.10 -33.71
CA GLN A 542 44.36 -12.41 -32.60
C GLN A 542 44.75 -13.36 -31.46
N LEU A 543 44.34 -14.64 -31.53
CA LEU A 543 44.64 -15.63 -30.50
C LEU A 543 45.99 -16.33 -30.72
N PRO A 544 46.71 -16.68 -29.64
CA PRO A 544 47.85 -17.57 -29.73
C PRO A 544 47.41 -18.97 -30.17
N ASP A 545 48.31 -19.73 -30.80
CA ASP A 545 47.96 -21.03 -31.40
C ASP A 545 47.35 -22.02 -30.42
N ASN A 546 47.79 -22.01 -29.15
CA ASN A 546 47.24 -22.86 -28.09
C ASN A 546 45.79 -22.50 -27.68
N GLY A 547 45.28 -21.32 -28.03
CA GLY A 547 43.91 -20.90 -27.76
C GLY A 547 42.95 -21.12 -28.93
N LYS A 548 43.48 -21.26 -30.16
CA LYS A 548 42.67 -21.31 -31.40
C LYS A 548 41.73 -22.50 -31.43
N ASP A 549 42.18 -23.71 -31.07
CA ASP A 549 41.32 -24.90 -31.11
C ASP A 549 40.06 -24.72 -30.26
N SER A 550 40.24 -24.37 -28.98
CA SER A 550 39.13 -24.13 -28.06
C SER A 550 38.18 -23.02 -28.54
N PHE A 551 38.72 -22.00 -29.23
CA PHE A 551 37.94 -20.90 -29.78
C PHE A 551 37.07 -21.37 -30.96
N TYR A 552 37.69 -21.97 -31.99
CA TYR A 552 36.97 -22.48 -33.17
C TYR A 552 35.88 -23.46 -32.77
N ARG A 553 36.19 -24.40 -31.86
CA ARG A 553 35.18 -25.34 -31.34
C ARG A 553 34.02 -24.62 -30.66
N SER A 554 34.28 -23.62 -29.82
CA SER A 554 33.22 -22.90 -29.10
C SER A 554 32.32 -22.10 -30.04
N ILE A 555 32.90 -21.40 -31.03
CA ILE A 555 32.12 -20.61 -31.98
C ILE A 555 31.34 -21.51 -32.95
N SER A 556 31.93 -22.63 -33.39
CA SER A 556 31.26 -23.61 -34.25
C SER A 556 30.12 -24.31 -33.53
N TYR A 557 30.31 -24.64 -32.25
CA TYR A 557 29.25 -25.18 -31.41
C TYR A 557 28.06 -24.22 -31.30
N GLU A 558 28.31 -22.94 -31.05
CA GLU A 558 27.25 -21.95 -30.97
C GLU A 558 26.58 -21.72 -32.34
N TRP A 559 27.38 -21.66 -33.42
CA TRP A 559 26.89 -21.40 -34.77
C TRP A 559 26.01 -22.54 -35.28
N ALA A 560 26.38 -23.79 -34.99
CA ALA A 560 25.63 -24.97 -35.40
C ALA A 560 24.21 -25.03 -34.80
N LYS A 561 23.95 -24.35 -33.68
CA LYS A 561 22.59 -24.24 -33.14
C LYS A 561 21.64 -23.49 -34.08
N PHE A 562 22.18 -22.58 -34.88
CA PHE A 562 21.41 -21.70 -35.77
C PHE A 562 21.52 -22.12 -37.24
N ASP A 563 22.71 -22.52 -37.71
CA ASP A 563 22.96 -22.87 -39.11
C ASP A 563 24.10 -23.91 -39.26
N PRO A 564 23.82 -25.21 -39.03
CA PRO A 564 24.82 -26.27 -39.18
C PRO A 564 25.48 -26.35 -40.58
N PRO A 565 24.74 -26.25 -41.71
CA PRO A 565 25.34 -26.24 -43.05
C PRO A 565 26.35 -25.09 -43.26
N ALA A 566 26.09 -23.91 -42.71
CA ALA A 566 27.05 -22.81 -42.81
C ALA A 566 28.37 -23.10 -42.05
N VAL A 567 28.31 -23.82 -40.92
CA VAL A 567 29.52 -24.27 -40.21
C VAL A 567 30.33 -25.24 -41.06
N LEU A 568 29.66 -26.20 -41.72
CA LEU A 568 30.31 -27.12 -42.65
C LEU A 568 31.00 -26.36 -43.80
N ALA A 569 30.34 -25.37 -44.39
CA ALA A 569 30.94 -24.56 -45.45
C ALA A 569 32.18 -23.77 -45.00
N ALA A 570 32.22 -23.35 -43.73
CA ALA A 570 33.32 -22.58 -43.13
C ALA A 570 34.50 -23.46 -42.67
N ILE A 571 34.27 -24.75 -42.39
CA ILE A 571 35.27 -25.64 -41.78
C ILE A 571 36.54 -25.78 -42.61
N LYS A 572 36.43 -25.70 -43.95
CA LYS A 572 37.54 -25.79 -44.90
C LYS A 572 38.64 -24.74 -44.65
N ASP A 573 38.24 -23.59 -44.10
CA ASP A 573 39.11 -22.45 -43.85
C ASP A 573 39.71 -22.45 -42.43
N PHE A 574 39.40 -23.48 -41.62
CA PHE A 574 39.94 -23.62 -40.28
C PHE A 574 41.41 -24.09 -40.31
N PRO A 575 42.26 -23.59 -39.39
CA PRO A 575 43.71 -23.56 -39.59
C PRO A 575 44.42 -24.91 -39.43
N THR A 576 43.87 -25.85 -38.66
CA THR A 576 44.50 -27.18 -38.45
C THR A 576 43.54 -28.31 -38.80
N GLU A 577 44.10 -29.44 -39.20
CA GLU A 577 43.33 -30.66 -39.50
C GLU A 577 42.60 -31.19 -38.27
N GLU A 578 43.22 -31.10 -37.10
CA GLU A 578 42.62 -31.45 -35.82
C GLU A 578 41.37 -30.62 -35.51
N ILE A 579 41.41 -29.30 -35.71
CA ILE A 579 40.24 -28.42 -35.51
C ILE A 579 39.10 -28.82 -36.48
N ARG A 580 39.44 -29.07 -37.75
CA ARG A 580 38.46 -29.50 -38.76
C ARG A 580 37.83 -30.84 -38.38
N SER A 581 38.63 -31.81 -37.97
CA SER A 581 38.16 -33.12 -37.53
C SER A 581 37.23 -33.02 -36.30
N ASN A 582 37.62 -32.23 -35.30
CA ASN A 582 36.86 -32.05 -34.08
C ASN A 582 35.48 -31.41 -34.34
N VAL A 583 35.46 -30.35 -35.14
CA VAL A 583 34.20 -29.66 -35.49
C VAL A 583 33.32 -30.54 -36.38
N ALA A 584 33.89 -31.23 -37.37
CA ALA A 584 33.14 -32.16 -38.22
C ALA A 584 32.51 -33.29 -37.41
N SER A 585 33.28 -33.92 -36.51
CA SER A 585 32.80 -34.96 -35.60
C SER A 585 31.63 -34.46 -34.75
N GLU A 586 31.71 -33.23 -34.25
CA GLU A 586 30.67 -32.62 -33.42
C GLU A 586 29.39 -32.31 -34.21
N LEU A 587 29.52 -31.78 -35.44
CA LEU A 587 28.40 -31.57 -36.37
C LEU A 587 27.70 -32.88 -36.73
N SER A 588 28.45 -33.91 -37.10
CA SER A 588 27.90 -35.23 -37.39
C SER A 588 27.17 -35.83 -36.19
N ARG A 589 27.68 -35.64 -34.97
CA ARG A 589 27.06 -36.22 -33.76
C ARG A 589 25.77 -35.50 -33.36
N MET A 590 25.73 -34.17 -33.43
CA MET A 590 24.63 -33.38 -32.86
C MET A 590 23.58 -32.93 -33.88
N HIS A 591 23.97 -32.81 -35.14
CA HIS A 591 23.17 -32.19 -36.19
C HIS A 591 23.07 -33.04 -37.46
N ALA A 592 23.33 -34.37 -37.41
CA ALA A 592 23.24 -35.25 -38.58
C ALA A 592 21.95 -35.08 -39.40
N GLN A 593 20.81 -34.94 -38.72
CA GLN A 593 19.51 -34.77 -39.37
C GLN A 593 19.35 -33.43 -40.14
N ASN A 594 20.27 -32.49 -39.95
CA ASN A 594 20.26 -31.18 -40.59
C ASN A 594 21.10 -31.16 -41.89
N PHE A 595 21.72 -32.27 -42.26
CA PHE A 595 22.58 -32.39 -43.44
C PHE A 595 21.98 -33.33 -44.49
N SER A 596 22.27 -33.06 -45.76
CA SER A 596 22.04 -33.97 -46.89
C SER A 596 23.07 -35.12 -46.92
N ASP A 597 22.80 -36.17 -47.69
CA ASP A 597 23.72 -37.29 -47.85
C ASP A 597 25.11 -36.86 -48.35
N ASP A 598 25.16 -35.89 -49.28
CA ASP A 598 26.41 -35.34 -49.81
C ASP A 598 27.19 -34.56 -48.73
N GLU A 599 26.49 -33.78 -47.89
CA GLU A 599 27.11 -33.05 -46.77
C GLU A 599 27.59 -33.98 -45.66
N LEU A 600 26.89 -35.10 -45.42
CA LEU A 600 27.33 -36.15 -44.49
C LEU A 600 28.59 -36.86 -45.00
N GLU A 601 28.72 -37.09 -46.31
CA GLU A 601 29.95 -37.60 -46.91
C GLU A 601 31.09 -36.57 -46.86
N GLU A 602 30.79 -35.28 -47.04
CA GLU A 602 31.78 -34.22 -46.86
C GLU A 602 32.31 -34.15 -45.42
N LEU A 603 31.42 -34.25 -44.42
CA LEU A 603 31.82 -34.30 -43.01
C LEU A 603 32.79 -35.45 -42.72
N LYS A 604 32.55 -36.65 -43.26
CA LYS A 604 33.45 -37.80 -43.12
C LYS A 604 34.86 -37.53 -43.67
N HIS A 605 34.99 -36.67 -44.68
CA HIS A 605 36.29 -36.34 -45.26
C HIS A 605 37.16 -35.49 -44.31
N TYR A 606 36.54 -34.74 -43.40
CA TYR A 606 37.24 -33.94 -42.41
C TYR A 606 37.54 -34.70 -41.11
N ILE A 607 36.74 -35.73 -40.80
CA ILE A 607 36.95 -36.56 -39.61
C ILE A 607 38.20 -37.41 -39.85
N ILE A 608 39.26 -37.12 -39.10
CA ILE A 608 40.43 -38.01 -39.02
C ILE A 608 39.92 -39.30 -38.37
N GLU A 609 39.93 -40.40 -39.12
CA GLU A 609 39.79 -41.73 -38.53
C GLU A 609 40.99 -41.92 -37.59
N GLU A 610 40.80 -41.74 -36.28
CA GLU A 610 41.70 -42.31 -35.29
C GLU A 610 41.58 -43.84 -35.37
N GLU A 611 42.27 -44.44 -36.34
CA GLU A 611 42.79 -45.78 -36.16
C GLU A 611 43.67 -45.74 -34.89
N ASN A 612 43.09 -46.26 -33.80
CA ASN A 612 43.64 -46.61 -32.49
C ASN A 612 43.13 -45.75 -31.31
N GLN A 613 41.94 -46.05 -30.77
CA GLN A 613 41.84 -46.76 -29.47
C GLN A 613 40.44 -47.00 -28.88
N ILE A 614 39.32 -46.77 -29.57
CA ILE A 614 38.02 -47.25 -29.08
C ILE A 614 37.27 -47.93 -30.22
N ARG A 615 37.71 -49.14 -30.51
CA ARG A 615 36.86 -50.13 -31.17
C ARG A 615 36.02 -50.76 -30.07
N ASP A 616 34.71 -50.70 -30.26
CA ASP A 616 33.64 -51.26 -29.43
C ASP A 616 33.14 -50.36 -28.28
N GLU A 617 32.26 -49.41 -28.62
CA GLU A 617 30.94 -49.24 -27.96
C GLU A 617 29.98 -48.40 -28.82
#